data_AF-A0A2G1X511-F1
#
_entry.id   AF-A0A2G1X511-F1
#
_cell.length_a   1.000
_cell.length_b   1.000
_cell.length_c   1.000
_cell.angle_alpha   90.00
_cell.angle_beta   90.00
_cell.angle_gamma   90.00
#
_symmetry.space_group_name_H-M   'P 1'
#
loop_
_entity.id
_entity.type
_entity.pdbx_description
1 polymer ?
#
loop_
_entity_poly.entity_id
_entity_poly.type
_entity_poly.pdbx_seq_one_letter_code
_entity_poly.pdbx_strand_id
1 'polypeptide(L)'
;MTDWEHVRQELKEAGYSGFEFDSGDTAVPGLSGEWVSGKIVREGALKHEYQSLLIRILDALSGMGGAVNAAPENAPESIRNIATERGLEVVIISVSSDEVRIALCDPSKHDL
;
A
#
# COMPACT_ATOMS: atom_id res chain seq x y z
N MET A 1 10.77 -16.63 5.43
CA MET A 1 9.37 -16.35 5.80
C MET A 1 9.37 -14.96 6.41
N THR A 2 8.52 -14.09 5.91
CA THR A 2 8.47 -12.68 6.31
C THR A 2 7.89 -12.54 7.71
N ASP A 3 8.52 -11.71 8.54
CA ASP A 3 8.04 -11.44 9.89
C ASP A 3 6.94 -10.37 9.84
N TRP A 4 5.72 -10.80 9.50
CA TRP A 4 4.58 -9.91 9.28
C TRP A 4 4.16 -9.15 10.54
N GLU A 5 4.41 -9.70 11.73
CA GLU A 5 4.14 -9.00 12.99
C GLU A 5 5.05 -7.79 13.16
N HIS A 6 6.35 -7.93 12.88
CA HIS A 6 7.29 -6.81 12.90
C HIS A 6 6.96 -5.76 11.84
N VAL A 7 6.61 -6.17 10.61
CA VAL A 7 6.20 -5.24 9.55
C VAL A 7 4.96 -4.43 9.98
N ARG A 8 3.96 -5.07 10.58
CA ARG A 8 2.76 -4.36 11.10
C ARG A 8 3.11 -3.39 12.21
N GLN A 9 4.06 -3.75 13.07
CA GLN A 9 4.53 -2.90 14.16
C GLN A 9 5.24 -1.65 13.62
N GLU A 10 6.12 -1.80 12.63
CA GLU A 10 6.79 -0.66 11.96
C GLU A 10 5.79 0.26 11.25
N LEU A 11 4.82 -0.33 10.55
CA LEU A 11 3.74 0.43 9.91
C LEU A 11 2.95 1.23 10.95
N LYS A 12 2.63 0.63 12.11
CA LYS A 12 1.95 1.32 13.20
C LYS A 12 2.79 2.45 13.80
N GLU A 13 4.10 2.24 13.99
CA GLU A 13 5.03 3.27 14.47
C GLU A 13 5.18 4.43 13.47
N ALA A 14 5.09 4.15 12.17
CA ALA A 14 5.03 5.15 11.11
C ALA A 14 3.65 5.84 10.98
N GLY A 15 2.68 5.50 11.83
CA GLY A 15 1.35 6.11 11.87
C GLY A 15 0.28 5.37 11.06
N TYR A 16 0.58 4.21 10.50
CA TYR A 16 -0.33 3.38 9.72
C TYR A 16 -0.92 2.23 10.56
N SER A 17 -1.74 2.57 11.55
CA SER A 17 -2.35 1.60 12.48
C SER A 17 -3.43 0.69 11.87
N GLY A 18 -3.90 0.99 10.65
CA GLY A 18 -4.96 0.27 9.96
C GLY A 18 -4.50 -0.89 9.06
N PHE A 19 -3.24 -1.35 9.17
CA PHE A 19 -2.72 -2.47 8.39
C PHE A 19 -3.00 -3.83 9.06
N GLU A 20 -3.62 -4.72 8.28
CA GLU A 20 -4.01 -6.07 8.69
C GLU A 20 -3.33 -7.11 7.81
N PHE A 21 -2.94 -8.23 8.43
CA PHE A 21 -2.41 -9.38 7.71
C PHE A 21 -3.54 -10.10 6.97
N ASP A 22 -3.25 -10.51 5.74
CA ASP A 22 -4.15 -11.26 4.89
C ASP A 22 -3.34 -12.22 4.01
N SER A 23 -3.99 -13.24 3.46
CA SER A 23 -3.32 -14.29 2.70
C SER A 23 -4.29 -15.01 1.77
N GLY A 24 -3.81 -15.44 0.62
CA GLY A 24 -4.58 -16.21 -0.36
C GLY A 24 -4.22 -15.84 -1.79
N ASP A 25 -5.15 -16.10 -2.70
CA ASP A 25 -5.07 -15.62 -4.08
C ASP A 25 -6.03 -14.45 -4.27
N THR A 26 -5.56 -13.44 -4.99
CA THR A 26 -6.36 -12.26 -5.29
C THR A 26 -6.42 -12.02 -6.80
N ALA A 27 -7.46 -11.32 -7.24
CA ALA A 27 -7.53 -10.83 -8.62
C ALA A 27 -6.61 -9.62 -8.88
N VAL A 28 -5.88 -9.14 -7.86
CA VAL A 28 -4.96 -8.01 -7.97
C VAL A 28 -3.62 -8.54 -8.49
N PRO A 29 -3.17 -8.11 -9.68
CA PRO A 29 -1.87 -8.52 -10.21
C PRO A 29 -0.75 -8.15 -9.23
N GLY A 30 0.09 -9.13 -8.89
CA GLY A 30 1.19 -8.93 -7.94
C GLY A 30 0.81 -9.06 -6.47
N LEU A 31 -0.39 -9.53 -6.15
CA LEU A 31 -0.79 -9.84 -4.77
C LEU A 31 -1.27 -11.28 -4.65
N SER A 32 -0.37 -12.18 -4.27
CA SER A 32 -0.67 -13.58 -3.96
C SER A 32 0.19 -14.06 -2.79
N GLY A 33 -0.26 -15.10 -2.09
CA GLY A 33 0.43 -15.66 -0.93
C GLY A 33 0.06 -14.94 0.36
N GLU A 34 0.99 -14.16 0.92
CA GLU A 34 0.83 -13.48 2.20
C GLU A 34 1.16 -11.99 2.04
N TRP A 35 0.38 -11.13 2.67
CA TRP A 35 0.61 -9.69 2.64
C TRP A 35 0.02 -9.01 3.88
N VAL A 36 0.39 -7.76 4.07
CA VAL A 36 -0.31 -6.85 4.99
C VAL A 36 -0.96 -5.75 4.17
N SER A 37 -2.25 -5.52 4.34
CA SER A 37 -2.98 -4.47 3.63
C SER A 37 -3.61 -3.48 4.60
N GLY A 38 -3.62 -2.21 4.23
CA GLY A 38 -4.20 -1.16 5.05
C GLY A 38 -4.79 -0.04 4.21
N LYS A 39 -5.74 0.67 4.83
CA LYS A 39 -6.37 1.87 4.26
C LYS A 39 -5.68 3.12 4.79
N ILE A 40 -5.41 4.05 3.88
CA ILE A 40 -4.83 5.36 4.19
C ILE A 40 -5.85 6.41 3.78
N VAL A 41 -6.44 7.06 4.78
CA VAL A 41 -7.48 8.08 4.57
C VAL A 41 -6.83 9.43 4.22
N ARG A 42 -7.44 10.13 3.24
CA ARG A 42 -7.01 11.46 2.78
C ARG A 42 -7.01 12.49 3.91
N GLU A 43 -8.08 12.53 4.68
CA GLU A 43 -8.22 13.40 5.85
C GLU A 43 -7.50 12.81 7.06
N GLY A 44 -6.24 13.20 7.27
CA GLY A 44 -5.53 12.97 8.54
C GLY A 44 -4.14 12.35 8.42
N ALA A 45 -3.93 11.44 7.47
CA ALA A 45 -2.64 10.76 7.27
C ALA A 45 -1.81 11.34 6.10
N LEU A 46 -2.45 12.05 5.17
CA LEU A 46 -1.82 12.71 4.02
C LEU A 46 -1.59 14.22 4.27
N LYS A 47 -1.23 14.61 5.52
CA LYS A 47 -0.89 16.01 5.82
C LYS A 47 0.37 16.40 5.03
N HIS A 48 0.29 17.59 4.42
CA HIS A 48 1.24 18.42 3.65
C HIS A 48 2.65 17.89 3.24
N GLU A 49 3.31 17.12 4.10
CA GLU A 49 4.60 16.46 3.88
C GLU A 49 4.47 15.23 2.97
N TYR A 50 3.25 14.67 2.85
CA TYR A 50 2.90 13.54 1.98
C TYR A 50 2.16 13.95 0.70
N GLN A 51 2.55 15.06 0.05
CA GLN A 51 2.12 15.33 -1.33
C GLN A 51 2.79 14.37 -2.34
N SER A 52 2.63 13.07 -2.10
CA SER A 52 3.01 12.02 -3.04
C SER A 52 2.26 12.22 -4.35
N LEU A 53 2.85 11.80 -5.48
CA LEU A 53 2.18 11.73 -6.79
C LEU A 53 0.79 11.08 -6.69
N LEU A 54 0.57 10.20 -5.71
CA LEU A 54 -0.72 9.63 -5.34
C LEU A 54 -1.83 10.67 -5.12
N ILE A 55 -1.60 11.79 -4.42
CA ILE A 55 -2.61 12.85 -4.27
C ILE A 55 -2.90 13.54 -5.62
N ARG A 56 -1.87 13.76 -6.45
CA ARG A 56 -2.07 14.32 -7.80
C ARG A 56 -2.85 13.37 -8.70
N ILE A 57 -2.58 12.07 -8.59
CA ILE A 57 -3.33 11.02 -9.27
C ILE A 57 -4.78 11.01 -8.76
N LEU A 58 -5.00 11.11 -7.45
CA LEU A 58 -6.33 11.21 -6.82
C LEU A 58 -7.13 12.43 -7.31
N ASP A 59 -6.52 13.61 -7.36
CA ASP A 59 -7.18 14.82 -7.88
C ASP A 59 -7.49 14.70 -9.39
N ALA A 60 -6.64 14.05 -10.17
CA ALA A 60 -6.90 13.78 -11.60
C ALA A 60 -8.03 12.75 -11.83
N LEU A 61 -8.28 11.86 -10.86
CA LEU A 61 -9.24 10.76 -10.96
C LEU A 61 -10.60 11.03 -10.31
N SER A 62 -10.79 12.17 -9.64
CA SER A 62 -12.10 12.57 -9.07
C SER A 62 -13.24 12.64 -10.11
N GLY A 63 -12.94 12.47 -11.41
CA GLY A 63 -13.93 12.30 -12.48
C GLY A 63 -14.08 10.88 -13.07
N MET A 64 -13.25 9.92 -12.69
CA MET A 64 -13.19 8.58 -13.32
C MET A 64 -12.94 7.51 -12.26
N GLY A 65 -14.02 7.01 -11.66
CA GLY A 65 -13.99 5.88 -10.74
C GLY A 65 -13.58 4.59 -11.47
N GLY A 66 -12.28 4.29 -11.49
CA GLY A 66 -11.73 3.09 -12.09
C GLY A 66 -10.54 2.61 -11.29
N ALA A 67 -10.33 1.28 -11.28
CA ALA A 67 -9.13 0.66 -10.73
C ALA A 67 -7.91 1.23 -11.44
N VAL A 68 -7.17 2.11 -10.77
CA VAL A 68 -5.99 2.74 -11.33
C VAL A 68 -4.83 1.80 -11.12
N ASN A 69 -4.15 1.45 -12.20
CA ASN A 69 -2.83 0.84 -12.14
C ASN A 69 -1.87 1.90 -11.59
N ALA A 70 -1.93 2.13 -10.28
CA ALA A 70 -1.11 3.09 -9.59
C ALA A 70 0.22 2.40 -9.32
N ALA A 71 1.27 2.87 -9.99
CA ALA A 71 2.61 2.34 -9.82
C ALA A 71 3.04 2.44 -8.33
N PRO A 72 3.79 1.45 -7.83
CA PRO A 72 4.20 1.37 -6.42
C PRO A 72 5.00 2.59 -5.93
N GLU A 73 5.69 3.28 -6.85
CA GLU A 73 6.42 4.53 -6.60
C GLU A 73 5.53 5.65 -6.03
N ASN A 74 4.22 5.58 -6.28
CA ASN A 74 3.27 6.58 -5.82
C ASN A 74 2.93 6.40 -4.33
N ALA A 75 3.19 5.23 -3.73
CA ALA A 75 2.92 4.99 -2.33
C ALA A 75 3.71 5.95 -1.42
N PRO A 76 3.23 6.22 -0.19
CA PRO A 76 3.95 7.05 0.78
C PRO A 76 5.40 6.59 0.97
N GLU A 77 6.33 7.55 1.05
CA GLU A 77 7.76 7.26 1.14
C GLU A 77 8.10 6.33 2.32
N SER A 78 7.52 6.59 3.49
CA SER A 78 7.67 5.74 4.68
C SER A 78 7.27 4.28 4.44
N ILE A 79 6.20 4.03 3.68
CA ILE A 79 5.77 2.67 3.32
C ILE A 79 6.75 2.04 2.34
N ARG A 80 7.20 2.80 1.35
CA ARG A 80 8.19 2.32 0.38
C ARG A 80 9.53 1.98 1.04
N ASN A 81 9.94 2.77 2.02
CA ASN A 81 11.17 2.53 2.80
C ASN A 81 11.03 1.24 3.61
N ILE A 82 9.96 1.07 4.39
CA ILE A 82 9.68 -0.16 5.14
C ILE A 82 9.67 -1.38 4.20
N ALA A 83 8.98 -1.28 3.06
CA ALA A 83 8.94 -2.36 2.08
C ALA A 83 10.35 -2.70 1.56
N THR A 84 11.13 -1.69 1.17
CA THR A 84 12.50 -1.87 0.65
C THR A 84 13.42 -2.49 1.72
N GLU A 85 13.37 -2.00 2.96
CA GLU A 85 14.18 -2.51 4.08
C GLU A 85 13.86 -3.96 4.42
N ARG A 86 12.62 -4.39 4.16
CA ARG A 86 12.13 -5.75 4.41
C ARG A 86 12.15 -6.65 3.17
N GLY A 87 12.59 -6.14 2.02
CA GLY A 87 12.60 -6.87 0.75
C GLY A 87 11.20 -7.19 0.21
N LEU A 88 10.21 -6.36 0.52
CA LEU A 88 8.81 -6.50 0.13
C LEU A 88 8.47 -5.64 -1.08
N GLU A 89 7.45 -6.05 -1.82
CA GLU A 89 6.83 -5.26 -2.87
C GLU A 89 5.63 -4.48 -2.33
N VAL A 90 5.43 -3.28 -2.88
CA VAL A 90 4.27 -2.45 -2.58
C VAL A 90 3.25 -2.63 -3.71
N VAL A 91 1.99 -2.87 -3.36
CA VAL A 91 0.89 -2.99 -4.32
C VAL A 91 -0.21 -2.03 -3.92
N ILE A 92 -0.60 -1.14 -4.83
CA ILE A 92 -1.76 -0.27 -4.61
C ILE A 92 -2.99 -1.04 -5.08
N ILE A 93 -3.77 -1.55 -4.12
CA ILE A 93 -4.93 -2.41 -4.37
C ILE A 93 -6.09 -1.59 -4.95
N SER A 94 -6.35 -0.42 -4.39
CA SER A 94 -7.46 0.44 -4.81
C SER A 94 -7.22 1.89 -4.43
N VAL A 95 -7.77 2.78 -5.25
CA VAL A 95 -7.65 4.22 -5.12
C VAL A 95 -9.05 4.82 -5.21
N SER A 96 -9.45 5.65 -4.25
CA SER A 96 -10.72 6.39 -4.26
C SER A 96 -10.49 7.83 -3.79
N SER A 97 -11.46 8.72 -4.02
CA SER A 97 -11.36 10.15 -3.70
C SER A 97 -10.99 10.45 -2.23
N ASP A 98 -11.30 9.52 -1.33
CA ASP A 98 -11.19 9.67 0.12
C ASP A 98 -10.14 8.73 0.75
N GLU A 99 -9.79 7.63 0.08
CA GLU A 99 -8.87 6.64 0.63
C GLU A 99 -8.06 5.90 -0.44
N VAL A 100 -6.92 5.38 0.00
CA VAL A 100 -6.07 4.48 -0.78
C VAL A 100 -5.83 3.22 0.02
N ARG A 101 -5.96 2.07 -0.64
CA ARG A 101 -5.64 0.77 -0.07
C ARG A 101 -4.33 0.27 -0.64
N ILE A 102 -3.38 -0.02 0.25
CA ILE A 102 -2.03 -0.48 -0.11
C ILE A 102 -1.81 -1.82 0.55
N ALA A 103 -1.13 -2.73 -0.15
CA ALA A 103 -0.56 -3.94 0.41
C ALA A 103 0.97 -3.93 0.32
N LEU A 104 1.62 -4.57 1.29
CA LEU A 104 3.01 -5.01 1.21
C LEU A 104 3.02 -6.53 1.13
N CYS A 105 3.63 -7.08 0.08
CA CYS A 105 3.69 -8.52 -0.18
C CYS A 105 5.13 -9.00 -0.36
N ASP A 106 5.36 -10.30 -0.17
CA ASP A 106 6.68 -10.89 -0.38
C ASP A 106 6.87 -11.29 -1.86
N PRO A 107 7.83 -10.69 -2.60
CA PRO A 107 8.06 -10.99 -4.01
C PRO A 107 8.50 -12.43 -4.26
N SER A 108 9.13 -13.07 -3.26
CA SER A 108 9.67 -14.43 -3.39
C SER A 108 8.59 -15.49 -3.60
N LYS A 109 7.31 -15.13 -3.47
CA LYS A 109 6.16 -16.00 -3.76
C LYS A 109 5.53 -15.78 -5.13
N HIS A 110 6.06 -14.87 -5.95
CA HIS A 110 5.61 -14.64 -7.33
C HIS A 110 6.23 -15.60 -8.34
N ASP A 111 7.10 -16.52 -7.89
CA ASP A 111 7.72 -17.56 -8.71
C ASP A 111 6.85 -18.82 -8.67
N LEU A 112 5.86 -18.91 -9.57
CA LEU A 112 5.22 -20.16 -10.01
C LEU A 112 4.41 -19.97 -11.31
#